data_AF-A0A962KHL4-F1
#
_entry.id   AF-A0A962KHL4-F1
#
_cell.length_a   1.000
_cell.length_b   1.000
_cell.length_c   1.000
_cell.angle_alpha   90.00
_cell.angle_beta   90.00
_cell.angle_gamma   90.00
#
_symmetry.space_group_name_H-M   'P 1'
#
loop_
_entity.id
_entity.type
_entity.pdbx_description
1 polymer ?
#
loop_
_entity_poly.entity_id
_entity_poly.type
_entity_poly.pdbx_seq_one_letter_code
_entity_poly.pdbx_strand_id
1 'polypeptide(L)'
;MAVKSAQLYRMVMPQHICPYGLKSRDLLRRKGYAVEDHPLRSTQEVDELKRLLDVETTPQTIIDGERIGGYDAVRRFFGLEPADTAGSAYTPVVAIFLTSGLMAAAIVLRYEGTLLSLPGDDEACTPG
;
A
#
# COMPACT_ATOMS: atom_id res chain seq x y z
N MET A 1 -31.43 20.53 -5.50
CA MET A 1 -30.36 19.53 -5.68
C MET A 1 -30.14 18.88 -4.33
N ALA A 2 -30.37 17.56 -4.20
CA ALA A 2 -30.00 16.86 -2.98
C ALA A 2 -28.48 16.93 -2.83
N VAL A 3 -28.00 17.51 -1.73
CA VAL A 3 -26.59 17.47 -1.38
C VAL A 3 -26.29 16.03 -1.03
N LYS A 4 -25.51 15.34 -1.87
CA LYS A 4 -25.13 13.95 -1.61
C LYS A 4 -24.21 13.93 -0.40
N SER A 5 -24.62 13.22 0.64
CA SER A 5 -23.86 13.14 1.90
C SER A 5 -23.18 11.78 2.02
N ALA A 6 -21.97 11.80 2.56
CA ALA A 6 -21.18 10.61 2.81
C ALA A 6 -20.69 10.62 4.25
N GLN A 7 -21.06 9.59 5.02
CA GLN A 7 -20.55 9.36 6.37
C GLN A 7 -19.31 8.48 6.27
N LEU A 8 -18.22 8.94 6.88
CA LEU A 8 -16.94 8.24 6.89
C LEU A 8 -16.51 7.97 8.32
N TYR A 9 -16.45 6.69 8.67
CA TYR A 9 -15.89 6.23 9.93
C TYR A 9 -14.43 5.84 9.73
N ARG A 10 -13.52 6.60 10.33
CA ARG A 10 -12.07 6.36 10.20
C ARG A 10 -11.38 6.36 11.54
N MET A 11 -10.38 5.51 11.69
CA MET A 11 -9.54 5.50 12.88
C MET A 11 -8.56 6.68 12.86
N VAL A 12 -8.58 7.47 13.93
CA VAL A 12 -7.69 8.63 14.14
C VAL A 12 -7.16 8.56 15.57
N MET A 13 -6.06 7.86 15.74
CA MET A 13 -5.33 7.80 17.00
C MET A 13 -4.09 8.70 16.94
N PRO A 14 -3.61 9.24 18.07
CA PRO A 14 -2.48 10.17 18.10
C PRO A 14 -1.20 9.61 17.45
N GLN A 15 -1.01 8.30 17.55
CA GLN A 15 0.18 7.61 17.03
C GLN A 15 -0.08 6.88 15.69
N HIS A 16 -1.35 6.74 15.28
CA HIS A 16 -1.74 5.96 14.12
C HIS A 16 -2.92 6.62 13.39
N ILE A 17 -2.59 7.28 12.28
CA ILE A 17 -3.58 7.81 11.35
C ILE A 17 -3.73 6.79 10.21
N CYS A 18 -4.95 6.27 10.02
CA CYS A 18 -5.20 5.35 8.92
C CYS A 18 -5.02 6.07 7.57
N PRO A 19 -4.07 5.66 6.70
CA PRO A 19 -3.85 6.30 5.41
C PRO A 19 -5.03 6.10 4.46
N TYR A 20 -5.71 4.95 4.54
CA TYR A 20 -6.89 4.66 3.73
C TYR A 20 -8.09 5.55 4.10
N GLY A 21 -8.28 5.87 5.38
CA GLY A 21 -9.32 6.79 5.82
C GLY A 21 -9.13 8.21 5.25
N LEU A 22 -7.88 8.69 5.17
CA LEU A 22 -7.57 9.97 4.54
C LEU A 22 -7.83 9.94 3.02
N LYS A 23 -7.43 8.86 2.34
CA LYS A 23 -7.66 8.69 0.90
C LYS A 23 -9.16 8.63 0.57
N SER A 24 -9.97 7.91 1.37
CA SER A 24 -11.43 7.89 1.21
C SER A 24 -12.03 9.29 1.37
N ARG A 25 -11.64 10.03 2.42
CA ARG A 25 -12.12 11.39 2.68
C ARG A 25 -11.82 12.33 1.51
N ASP A 26 -10.59 12.28 1.00
CA ASP A 26 -10.15 13.10 -0.13
C ASP A 26 -10.91 12.74 -1.41
N LEU A 27 -11.08 11.44 -1.69
CA LEU A 27 -11.82 10.97 -2.86
C LEU A 27 -13.28 11.44 -2.86
N LEU A 28 -13.97 11.32 -1.72
CA LEU A 28 -15.36 11.76 -1.58
C LEU A 28 -15.50 13.28 -1.79
N ARG A 29 -14.59 14.07 -1.22
CA ARG A 29 -14.56 15.53 -1.41
C ARG A 29 -14.33 15.91 -2.87
N ARG A 30 -13.40 15.25 -3.56
CA ARG A 30 -13.16 15.48 -5.01
C ARG A 30 -14.36 15.13 -5.88
N LYS A 31 -15.20 14.20 -5.45
CA LYS A 31 -16.44 13.80 -6.14
C LYS A 31 -17.64 14.68 -5.80
N GLY A 32 -17.45 15.71 -4.96
CA GLY A 32 -18.49 16.69 -4.62
C GLY A 32 -19.46 16.25 -3.52
N TYR A 33 -19.10 15.24 -2.72
CA TYR A 33 -19.92 14.80 -1.58
C TYR A 33 -19.64 15.65 -0.33
N ALA A 34 -20.68 15.92 0.45
CA ALA A 34 -20.54 16.47 1.79
C ALA A 34 -20.11 15.33 2.73
N VAL A 35 -18.87 15.38 3.23
CA VAL A 35 -18.28 14.32 4.04
C VAL A 35 -18.47 14.60 5.53
N GLU A 36 -19.27 13.77 6.19
CA GLU A 36 -19.39 13.70 7.64
C GLU A 36 -18.31 12.76 8.20
N ASP A 37 -17.29 13.35 8.83
CA ASP A 37 -16.12 12.62 9.34
C ASP A 37 -16.36 12.20 10.79
N HIS A 38 -16.40 10.89 11.05
CA HIS A 38 -16.54 10.28 12.36
C HIS A 38 -15.21 9.63 12.77
N PRO A 39 -14.31 10.37 13.44
CA PRO A 39 -13.03 9.85 13.88
C PRO A 39 -13.19 8.95 15.10
N LEU A 40 -12.76 7.70 14.98
CA LEU A 40 -12.66 6.73 16.07
C LEU A 40 -11.30 6.91 16.76
N ARG A 41 -11.32 7.25 18.04
CA ARG A 41 -10.12 7.61 18.83
C ARG A 41 -9.65 6.50 19.77
N SER A 42 -10.46 5.46 19.95
CA SER A 42 -10.13 4.31 20.78
C SER A 42 -10.39 2.99 20.05
N THR A 43 -9.67 1.94 20.44
CA THR A 43 -9.93 0.59 19.94
C THR A 43 -11.34 0.11 20.31
N GLN A 44 -11.85 0.52 21.48
CA GLN A 44 -13.20 0.17 21.93
C GLN A 44 -14.28 0.74 20.99
N GLU A 45 -14.14 1.99 20.56
CA GLU A 45 -15.03 2.60 19.56
C GLU A 45 -14.95 1.87 18.21
N VAL A 46 -13.76 1.40 17.83
CA VAL A 46 -13.57 0.60 16.61
C VAL A 46 -14.30 -0.73 16.71
N ASP A 47 -14.15 -1.44 17.82
CA ASP A 47 -14.79 -2.75 18.02
C ASP A 47 -16.31 -2.64 18.15
N GLU A 48 -16.79 -1.57 18.79
CA GLU A 48 -18.23 -1.27 18.85
C GLU A 48 -18.78 -0.96 17.45
N LEU A 49 -18.08 -0.16 16.65
CA LEU A 49 -18.48 0.11 15.28
C LEU A 49 -18.48 -1.17 14.42
N LYS A 50 -17.46 -2.02 14.57
CA LYS A 50 -17.38 -3.31 13.88
C LYS A 50 -18.57 -4.20 14.19
N ARG A 51 -18.98 -4.26 15.46
CA ARG A 51 -20.19 -4.96 15.90
C ARG A 51 -21.48 -4.33 15.34
N LEU A 52 -21.60 -3.00 15.39
CA LEU A 52 -22.79 -2.29 14.92
C LEU A 52 -23.01 -2.46 13.42
N LEU A 53 -21.93 -2.45 12.65
CA LEU A 53 -21.98 -2.56 11.20
C LEU A 53 -21.81 -3.99 10.69
N ASP A 54 -21.50 -4.95 11.57
CA ASP A 54 -21.15 -6.35 11.27
C ASP A 54 -20.04 -6.46 10.22
N VAL A 55 -18.92 -5.80 10.49
CA VAL A 55 -17.79 -5.65 9.56
C VAL A 55 -16.46 -5.93 10.25
N GLU A 56 -15.53 -6.56 9.53
CA GLU A 56 -14.21 -6.87 10.07
C GLU A 56 -13.20 -5.72 9.91
N THR A 57 -13.42 -4.83 8.93
CA THR A 57 -12.46 -3.83 8.51
C THR A 57 -12.95 -2.40 8.69
N THR A 58 -12.03 -1.50 9.04
CA THR A 58 -12.20 -0.05 9.03
C THR A 58 -11.14 0.54 8.09
N PRO A 59 -11.40 1.66 7.38
CA PRO A 59 -12.54 2.56 7.49
C PRO A 59 -13.81 2.04 6.80
N GLN A 60 -14.98 2.53 7.22
CA GLN A 60 -16.25 2.26 6.55
C GLN A 60 -16.90 3.54 6.04
N THR A 61 -17.40 3.48 4.82
CA THR A 61 -18.05 4.59 4.13
C THR A 61 -19.50 4.25 3.86
N ILE A 62 -20.40 5.17 4.21
CA ILE A 62 -21.83 5.11 3.93
C ILE A 62 -22.17 6.32 3.07
N ILE A 63 -22.81 6.11 1.92
CA ILE A 63 -23.20 7.17 0.98
C ILE A 63 -24.71 7.14 0.83
N ASP A 64 -25.38 8.27 1.07
CA ASP A 64 -26.85 8.39 0.93
C ASP A 64 -27.64 7.29 1.68
N GLY A 65 -27.11 6.83 2.83
CA GLY A 65 -27.70 5.77 3.66
C GLY A 65 -27.33 4.33 3.24
N GLU A 66 -26.64 4.16 2.11
CA GLU A 66 -26.16 2.87 1.62
C GLU A 66 -24.72 2.60 2.08
N ARG A 67 -24.47 1.41 2.64
CA ARG A 67 -23.15 1.00 3.11
C ARG A 67 -22.29 0.53 1.94
N ILE A 68 -21.33 1.35 1.52
CA ILE A 68 -20.39 1.03 0.42
C ILE A 68 -19.25 0.14 0.93
N GLY A 69 -18.69 0.47 2.09
CA GLY A 69 -17.59 -0.29 2.72
C GLY A 69 -16.26 0.45 2.77
N GLY A 70 -15.16 -0.29 2.65
CA GLY A 70 -13.79 0.22 2.74
C GLY A 70 -13.32 1.04 1.54
N TYR A 71 -12.06 1.50 1.56
CA TYR A 71 -11.52 2.38 0.52
C TYR A 71 -11.63 1.79 -0.90
N ASP A 72 -11.33 0.50 -1.08
CA ASP A 72 -11.45 -0.13 -2.41
C ASP A 72 -12.89 -0.25 -2.89
N ALA A 73 -13.84 -0.42 -1.96
CA ALA A 73 -15.26 -0.41 -2.31
C ALA A 73 -15.72 0.98 -2.75
N VAL A 74 -15.23 2.04 -2.09
CA VAL A 74 -15.47 3.43 -2.52
C VAL A 74 -14.86 3.71 -3.88
N ARG A 75 -13.64 3.21 -4.16
CA ARG A 75 -13.02 3.31 -5.49
C ARG A 75 -13.88 2.63 -6.56
N ARG A 76 -14.33 1.40 -6.29
CA ARG A 76 -15.23 0.65 -7.18
C ARG A 76 -16.56 1.36 -7.41
N PHE A 77 -17.13 1.97 -6.37
CA PHE A 77 -18.36 2.78 -6.49
C PHE A 77 -18.19 3.95 -7.47
N PHE A 78 -17.00 4.55 -7.54
CA PHE A 78 -16.68 5.60 -8.49
C PHE A 78 -16.12 5.11 -9.84
N GLY A 79 -16.13 3.80 -10.10
CA GLY A 79 -15.58 3.21 -11.32
C GLY A 79 -14.06 3.28 -11.43
N LEU A 80 -13.36 3.46 -10.31
CA LEU A 80 -11.89 3.46 -10.25
C LEU A 80 -11.38 2.05 -9.97
N GLU A 81 -10.23 1.70 -10.55
CA GLU A 81 -9.54 0.44 -10.23
C GLU A 81 -9.17 0.37 -8.74
N PRO A 82 -9.09 -0.84 -8.15
CA PRO A 82 -8.65 -1.03 -6.76
C PRO A 82 -7.28 -0.39 -6.49
N ALA A 83 -6.97 -0.07 -5.22
CA ALA A 83 -5.65 0.47 -4.89
C ALA A 83 -4.51 -0.52 -5.16
N ASP A 84 -4.81 -1.81 -5.14
CA ASP A 84 -3.83 -2.90 -5.16
C ASP A 84 -3.43 -3.35 -6.58
N THR A 85 -3.94 -2.74 -7.65
CA THR A 85 -3.51 -3.07 -9.03
C THR A 85 -2.16 -2.47 -9.42
N ALA A 86 -1.58 -1.60 -8.59
CA ALA A 86 -0.27 -1.01 -8.83
C ALA A 86 0.88 -1.97 -8.50
N GLY A 87 1.03 -3.03 -9.30
CA GLY A 87 2.24 -3.86 -9.44
C GLY A 87 2.73 -4.53 -8.15
N SER A 88 2.87 -5.87 -8.16
CA SER A 88 3.42 -6.57 -6.99
C SER A 88 4.66 -5.85 -6.45
N ALA A 89 4.75 -5.71 -5.12
CA ALA A 89 5.84 -5.03 -4.41
C ALA A 89 7.25 -5.60 -4.74
N TYR A 90 7.31 -6.62 -5.60
CA TYR A 90 8.48 -7.29 -6.12
C TYR A 90 9.15 -6.57 -7.30
N THR A 91 8.43 -5.69 -8.01
CA THR A 91 8.97 -4.90 -9.14
C THR A 91 10.27 -4.15 -8.80
N PRO A 92 10.39 -3.42 -7.66
CA PRO A 92 11.65 -2.77 -7.30
C PRO A 92 12.79 -3.76 -7.01
N VAL A 93 12.48 -4.94 -6.46
CA VAL A 93 13.48 -5.98 -6.17
C VAL A 93 14.09 -6.51 -7.47
N VAL A 94 13.24 -6.88 -8.44
CA VAL A 94 13.69 -7.36 -9.76
C VAL A 94 14.52 -6.29 -10.48
N ALA A 95 14.13 -5.02 -10.40
CA ALA A 95 14.88 -3.92 -11.01
C ALA A 95 16.31 -3.79 -10.47
N ILE A 96 16.52 -3.98 -9.16
CA ILE A 96 17.86 -3.93 -8.55
C ILE A 96 18.70 -5.12 -9.05
N PHE A 97 18.14 -6.34 -9.03
CA PHE A 97 18.88 -7.52 -9.52
C PHE A 97 19.26 -7.41 -11.00
N LEU A 98 18.37 -6.88 -11.85
CA LEU A 98 18.66 -6.66 -13.26
C LEU A 98 19.75 -5.62 -13.48
N THR A 99 19.69 -4.49 -12.77
CA THR A 99 20.70 -3.43 -12.93
C THR A 99 22.07 -3.88 -12.40
N SER A 100 22.13 -4.57 -11.26
CA SER A 100 23.37 -5.17 -10.76
C SER A 100 23.92 -6.23 -11.71
N GLY A 101 23.05 -7.10 -12.25
CA GLY A 101 23.46 -8.12 -13.22
C GLY A 101 24.01 -7.53 -14.52
N LEU A 102 23.37 -6.49 -15.06
CA LEU A 102 23.86 -5.77 -16.24
C LEU A 102 25.20 -5.07 -15.97
N MET A 103 25.38 -4.50 -14.78
CA MET A 103 26.65 -3.85 -14.41
C MET A 103 27.78 -4.88 -14.28
N ALA A 104 27.52 -6.03 -13.66
CA ALA A 104 28.47 -7.14 -13.59
C ALA A 104 28.81 -7.69 -14.99
N ALA A 105 27.81 -7.90 -15.84
CA ALA A 105 28.01 -8.34 -17.22
C ALA A 105 28.82 -7.33 -18.03
N ALA A 106 28.55 -6.03 -17.90
CA ALA A 106 29.32 -4.99 -18.57
C ALA A 106 30.79 -4.96 -18.14
N ILE A 107 31.06 -5.20 -16.84
CA ILE A 107 32.41 -5.34 -16.33
C ILE A 107 33.07 -6.58 -16.96
N VAL A 108 32.43 -7.75 -16.89
CA VAL A 108 32.97 -8.99 -17.46
C VAL A 108 33.26 -8.85 -18.96
N LEU A 109 32.33 -8.28 -19.73
CA LEU A 109 32.50 -8.00 -21.16
C LEU A 109 33.63 -6.99 -21.42
N ARG A 110 33.82 -6.00 -20.55
CA ARG A 110 34.92 -5.03 -20.70
C ARG A 110 36.29 -5.62 -20.38
N TYR A 111 36.33 -6.64 -19.52
CA TYR A 111 37.53 -7.34 -19.06
C TYR A 111 37.72 -8.74 -19.72
N GLU A 112 37.14 -8.97 -20.91
CA GLU A 112 37.27 -10.21 -21.73
C GLU A 112 38.71 -10.67 -22.07
N GLY A 113 39.75 -10.06 -21.48
CA GLY A 113 41.14 -10.50 -21.57
C GLY A 113 41.84 -10.86 -20.25
N THR A 114 41.21 -10.78 -19.07
CA THR A 114 41.95 -10.94 -17.79
C THR A 114 41.37 -11.97 -16.81
N LEU A 115 40.11 -12.38 -16.95
CA LEU A 115 39.48 -13.27 -15.95
C LEU A 115 39.61 -14.78 -16.21
N LEU A 116 40.02 -15.22 -17.41
CA LEU A 116 40.33 -16.64 -17.67
C LEU A 116 41.74 -17.04 -17.19
N SER A 117 42.32 -16.29 -16.26
CA SER A 117 43.69 -16.52 -15.75
C SER A 117 43.82 -16.41 -14.24
N LEU A 118 42.71 -16.56 -13.49
CA LEU A 118 42.85 -16.95 -12.09
C LEU A 118 43.10 -18.46 -12.07
N PRO A 119 44.31 -18.94 -11.70
CA PRO A 119 44.45 -20.34 -11.35
C PRO A 119 43.51 -20.56 -10.16
N GLY A 120 42.66 -21.57 -10.30
CA GLY A 120 42.03 -22.16 -9.14
C GLY A 120 43.08 -22.64 -8.17
N ASP A 121 42.62 -22.71 -6.92
CA ASP A 121 42.97 -23.75 -5.97
C ASP A 121 44.19 -23.51 -5.06
N ASP A 122 43.83 -23.45 -3.77
CA ASP A 122 44.52 -23.98 -2.59
C ASP A 122 45.77 -23.28 -2.01
N GLU A 123 45.61 -22.72 -0.80
CA GLU A 123 46.45 -22.98 0.39
C GLU A 123 45.73 -22.31 1.59
N ALA A 124 44.90 -23.01 2.37
CA ALA A 124 45.26 -24.01 3.37
C ALA A 124 46.35 -23.54 4.35
N CYS A 125 45.90 -23.25 5.58
CA CYS A 125 46.60 -23.49 6.85
C CYS A 125 47.92 -22.75 7.14
N THR A 126 47.89 -21.84 8.13
CA THR A 126 48.97 -21.72 9.12
C THR A 126 48.41 -21.22 10.47
N PRO A 127 48.48 -22.03 11.55
CA PRO A 127 48.53 -21.53 12.90
C PRO A 127 50.01 -21.37 13.34
N GLY A 128 50.31 -20.31 14.06
CA GLY A 128 51.61 -20.04 14.68
C GLY A 128 51.48 -18.95 15.73
#